data_AF-A0A954Y136-F1
#
_entry.id   AF-A0A954Y136-F1
#
_cell.length_a   1.000
_cell.length_b   1.000
_cell.length_c   1.000
_cell.angle_alpha   90.00
_cell.angle_beta   90.00
_cell.angle_gamma   90.00
#
_symmetry.space_group_name_H-M   'P 1'
#
loop_
_entity.id
_entity.type
_entity.pdbx_description
1 polymer ?
#
loop_
_entity_poly.entity_id
_entity_poly.type
_entity_poly.pdbx_seq_one_letter_code
_entity_poly.pdbx_strand_id
1 'polypeptide(L)' 'MAELNFSDATVRLVAEHKIQAAIEAGDFDRLPGFGKPCALIDQPYDPHWWVRSKLRREELVERLTADMRPPLL' A
#
# COMPACT_ATOMS: atom_id res chain seq x y z
N MET A 1 8.27 33.93 -4.26
CA MET A 1 8.66 32.53 -4.01
C MET A 1 8.27 31.74 -5.25
N ALA A 2 9.21 31.11 -5.94
CA ALA A 2 8.87 30.33 -7.14
C ALA A 2 8.26 28.99 -6.70
N GLU A 3 7.06 28.66 -7.21
CA GLU A 3 6.51 27.31 -7.08
C GLU A 3 7.37 26.36 -7.92
N LEU A 4 8.01 25.40 -7.26
CA LEU A 4 8.67 24.27 -7.92
C LEU A 4 7.59 23.34 -8.47
N ASN A 5 7.20 23.53 -9.72
CA ASN A 5 6.34 22.58 -10.41
C ASN A 5 7.21 21.47 -11.01
N PHE A 6 7.25 20.31 -10.35
CA PHE A 6 7.97 19.15 -10.88
C PHE A 6 7.23 18.63 -12.12
N SER A 7 7.93 18.53 -13.26
CA SER A 7 7.34 17.89 -14.44
C SER A 7 7.08 16.41 -14.17
N ASP A 8 6.07 15.85 -14.83
CA ASP A 8 5.75 14.41 -14.78
C ASP A 8 6.99 13.54 -15.12
N ALA A 9 7.78 13.98 -16.11
CA ALA A 9 9.04 13.34 -16.47
C ALA A 9 10.06 13.32 -15.31
N THR A 10 10.13 14.38 -14.52
CA THR A 10 11.02 14.45 -13.34
C THR A 10 10.56 13.48 -12.26
N VAL A 11 9.26 13.43 -11.98
CA VAL A 11 8.68 12.52 -10.98
C VAL A 11 8.96 11.06 -11.38
N ARG A 12 8.75 10.72 -12.65
CA ARG A 12 9.06 9.40 -13.19
C ARG A 12 10.54 9.04 -13.02
N LEU A 13 11.45 9.94 -13.40
CA LEU A 13 12.89 9.70 -13.29
C LEU A 13 13.31 9.44 -11.84
N VAL A 14 12.83 10.26 -10.91
CA VAL A 14 13.13 10.09 -9.48
C VAL A 14 12.56 8.79 -8.94
N ALA A 15 11.34 8.42 -9.33
CA ALA A 15 10.71 7.17 -8.92
C ALA A 15 11.53 5.96 -9.41
N GLU A 16 11.91 5.94 -10.69
CA GLU A 16 12.72 4.87 -11.28
C GLU A 16 14.06 4.71 -10.56
N HIS A 17 14.78 5.82 -10.36
CA HIS A 17 16.06 5.81 -9.65
C HIS A 17 15.94 5.27 -8.22
N LYS A 18 14.88 5.65 -7.49
CA LYS A 18 14.65 5.16 -6.13
C LYS A 18 14.33 3.67 -6.08
N ILE A 19 13.51 3.19 -7.02
CA ILE A 19 13.16 1.78 -7.12
C ILE A 19 14.42 0.96 -7.40
N GLN A 20 15.22 1.38 -8.38
CA GLN A 20 16.45 0.68 -8.76
C GLN A 20 17.45 0.62 -7.60
N ALA A 21 17.67 1.73 -6.89
CA ALA A 21 18.54 1.77 -5.72
C ALA A 21 18.08 0.82 -4.60
N ALA A 22 16.77 0.74 -4.35
CA ALA A 22 16.21 -0.16 -3.33
C ALA A 22 16.34 -1.65 -3.74
N ILE A 23 16.24 -1.97 -5.04
CA ILE A 23 16.53 -3.31 -5.57
C ILE A 23 17.99 -3.68 -5.33
N GLU A 24 18.93 -2.80 -5.69
CA GLU A 24 20.37 -3.03 -5.51
C GLU A 24 20.77 -3.17 -4.04
N ALA A 25 20.10 -2.43 -3.15
CA ALA A 25 20.30 -2.54 -1.71
C ALA A 25 19.70 -3.82 -1.09
N GLY A 26 18.87 -4.57 -1.82
CA GLY A 26 18.15 -5.73 -1.31
C GLY A 26 17.01 -5.38 -0.35
N ASP A 27 16.49 -4.14 -0.40
CA ASP A 27 15.41 -3.68 0.50
C ASP A 27 14.13 -4.52 0.34
N PHE A 28 13.98 -5.19 -0.81
CA PHE A 28 12.85 -6.06 -1.13
C PHE A 28 13.03 -7.52 -0.69
N ASP A 29 14.24 -7.96 -0.33
CA ASP A 29 14.56 -9.37 -0.07
C ASP A 29 13.99 -9.87 1.26
N ARG A 30 13.59 -8.97 2.16
CA ARG A 30 13.09 -9.28 3.50
C ARG A 30 11.67 -8.77 3.74
N LEU A 31 10.91 -8.56 2.67
CA LEU A 31 9.53 -8.13 2.80
C LEU A 31 8.69 -9.17 3.55
N PRO A 32 7.69 -8.73 4.35
CA PRO A 32 6.73 -9.62 4.97
C PRO A 32 6.05 -10.50 3.91
N GLY A 33 6.25 -11.82 4.00
CA GLY A 33 5.70 -12.78 3.05
C GLY A 33 6.69 -13.29 2.01
N PHE A 34 7.91 -12.75 1.94
CA PHE A 34 8.95 -13.25 1.04
C PHE A 34 9.20 -14.75 1.27
N GLY A 35 9.16 -15.53 0.18
CA GLY A 35 9.32 -17.00 0.20
C GLY A 35 8.15 -17.79 0.80
N LYS A 36 7.07 -17.15 1.26
CA LYS A 36 5.90 -17.84 1.83
C LYS A 36 4.84 -18.09 0.73
N PRO A 37 4.03 -19.16 0.85
CA PRO A 37 2.88 -19.35 -0.03
C PRO A 37 1.94 -18.14 -0.01
N CYS A 38 1.34 -17.83 -1.16
CA CYS A 38 0.40 -16.72 -1.26
C CYS A 38 -0.88 -17.03 -0.47
N ALA A 39 -1.16 -16.23 0.57
CA ALA A 39 -2.33 -16.43 1.45
C ALA A 39 -3.69 -16.21 0.76
N LEU A 40 -3.70 -15.67 -0.45
CA LEU A 40 -4.90 -15.34 -1.22
C LEU A 40 -5.23 -16.36 -2.31
N ILE A 41 -4.38 -17.38 -2.52
CA ILE A 41 -4.48 -18.26 -3.70
C ILE A 41 -5.79 -19.06 -3.76
N ASP A 42 -6.38 -19.38 -2.61
CA ASP A 42 -7.64 -20.12 -2.49
C ASP A 42 -8.85 -19.23 -2.15
N GLN A 43 -8.68 -17.90 -2.18
CA GLN A 43 -9.76 -16.97 -1.85
C GLN A 43 -10.53 -16.55 -3.12
N PRO A 44 -11.85 -16.32 -3.02
CA PRO A 44 -12.60 -15.67 -4.08
C PRO A 44 -11.95 -14.34 -4.48
N TYR A 45 -11.93 -14.06 -5.78
CA TYR A 45 -11.38 -12.80 -6.29
C TYR A 45 -12.18 -11.61 -5.75
N ASP A 46 -11.52 -10.75 -4.99
CA ASP A 46 -12.06 -9.48 -4.50
C ASP A 46 -11.23 -8.33 -5.09
N PRO A 47 -11.74 -7.50 -6.01
CA PRO A 47 -11.00 -6.35 -6.56
C PRO A 47 -10.44 -5.40 -5.49
N HIS A 48 -11.04 -5.38 -4.30
CA HIS A 48 -10.66 -4.53 -3.17
C HIS A 48 -9.81 -5.27 -2.12
N TRP A 49 -9.33 -6.49 -2.40
CA TRP A 49 -8.55 -7.31 -1.47
C TRP A 49 -7.39 -6.54 -0.81
N TRP A 50 -6.69 -5.72 -1.60
CA TRP A 50 -5.51 -4.98 -1.15
C TRP A 50 -5.87 -3.79 -0.27
N VAL A 51 -6.97 -3.08 -0.57
CA VAL A 51 -7.48 -1.95 0.22
C VAL A 51 -7.89 -2.46 1.60
N ARG A 52 -8.68 -3.53 1.64
CA ARG A 52 -9.15 -4.15 2.89
C ARG A 52 -7.98 -4.66 3.73
N SER A 53 -6.99 -5.28 3.09
CA SER A 53 -5.76 -5.74 3.75
C SER A 53 -4.92 -4.58 4.28
N LYS A 54 -4.87 -3.44 3.59
CA LYS A 54 -4.18 -2.23 4.05
C LYS A 54 -4.90 -1.58 5.24
N LEU A 55 -6.21 -1.38 5.14
CA LEU A 55 -7.04 -0.81 6.22
C LEU A 55 -6.93 -1.63 7.50
N ARG A 56 -6.89 -2.96 7.39
CA ARG A 56 -6.69 -3.86 8.54
C ARG A 56 -5.30 -3.70 9.15
N ARG A 57 -4.24 -3.63 8.34
CA ARG A 57 -2.84 -3.44 8.80
C ARG A 57 -2.61 -2.09 9.46
N GLU A 58 -3.33 -1.06 9.03
CA GLU A 58 -3.22 0.30 9.55
C GLU A 58 -4.26 0.61 10.66
N GLU A 59 -5.02 -0.40 11.12
CA GLU A 59 -6.06 -0.27 12.14
C GLU A 59 -7.13 0.81 11.81
N LEU A 60 -7.33 1.10 10.53
CA LEU A 60 -8.22 2.17 10.06
C LEU A 60 -9.69 1.75 9.98
N VAL A 61 -9.99 0.46 10.12
CA VAL A 61 -11.36 -0.06 10.09
C VAL A 61 -12.17 0.46 11.29
N GLU A 62 -11.56 0.53 12.47
CA GLU A 62 -12.24 0.93 13.71
C GLU A 62 -12.52 2.45 13.76
N ARG A 63 -11.62 3.26 13.20
CA ARG A 63 -11.76 4.72 13.10
C ARG A 63 -12.91 5.15 12.18
N LEU A 64 -13.24 4.37 11.15
CA LEU A 64 -14.38 4.63 10.26
C LEU A 64 -15.72 4.24 10.90
N THR A 65 -15.74 3.29 11.84
CA THR A 65 -16.98 2.82 12.50
C THR A 65 -17.42 3.67 13.69
N ALA A 66 -16.54 4.49 14.28
CA ALA A 66 -16.93 5.38 15.38
C ALA A 66 -17.97 6.43 14.95
N ASP A 67 -17.95 6.85 13.68
CA ASP A 67 -18.89 7.84 13.11
C ASP A 67 -20.07 7.18 12.35
N MET A 68 -19.98 5.88 12.04
CA MET A 68 -21.03 5.07 11.42
C MET A 68 -21.65 4.07 12.39
N ARG A 69 -21.81 4.42 13.67
CA ARG A 69 -22.55 3.58 14.61
C ARG A 69 -24.05 3.68 14.26
N PRO A 70 -24.70 2.64 13.70
CA PRO A 70 -26.16 2.65 13.64
C PRO A 70 -26.70 2.75 15.07
N PRO A 71 -27.77 3.51 15.33
CA PRO A 71 -28.38 3.55 16.65
C PRO A 71 -28.71 2.10 17.04
N LEU A 72 -28.18 1.67 18.19
CA LEU A 72 -28.61 0.41 18.78
C LEU A 72 -30.11 0.53 19.01
N LEU A 73 -30.86 -0.49 18.56
CA LEU A 73 -32.32 -0.61 18.63
C LEU A 73 -32.93 -0.01 19.91
#